data_AF-A0A143Z0C3-F1
#
_entry.id   AF-A0A143Z0C3-F1
#
_cell.length_a   1.000
_cell.length_b   1.000
_cell.length_c   1.000
_cell.angle_alpha   90.00
_cell.angle_beta   90.00
_cell.angle_gamma   90.00
#
_symmetry.space_group_name_H-M   'P 1'
#
loop_
_entity.id
_entity.type
_entity.pdbx_description
1 polymer ?
#
loop_
_entity_poly.entity_id
_entity_poly.type
_entity_poly.pdbx_seq_one_letter_code
_entity_poly.pdbx_strand_id
1 'polypeptide(L)'
;MELSLTIKVKLKLSNPKDALAFQEVCEQYRQACNYVSDYVFHHDLELNSIKLNEVLYHDVRQRFHLKSQLTQSTFRTVTARYKTVQTQLRRSPNKYDSGKNDGDGKAVHMQPAFPNCVTRMAVNLDISGFSSLL
;
A
#
# COMPACT_ATOMS: atom_id res chain seq x y z
N MET A 1 -3.64 -30.77 12.13
CA MET A 1 -4.83 -29.97 11.82
C MET A 1 -4.76 -28.75 12.72
N GLU A 2 -4.47 -27.57 12.17
CA GLU A 2 -4.28 -26.33 12.92
C GLU A 2 -5.64 -25.60 12.94
N LEU A 3 -6.15 -25.30 14.12
CA LEU A 3 -7.54 -24.88 14.32
C LEU A 3 -7.55 -23.37 14.57
N SER A 4 -7.82 -22.58 13.53
CA SER A 4 -7.83 -21.12 13.62
C SER A 4 -9.20 -20.59 14.03
N LEU A 5 -9.25 -19.86 15.15
CA LEU A 5 -10.44 -19.17 15.64
C LEU A 5 -10.34 -17.68 15.32
N THR A 6 -11.31 -17.14 14.58
CA THR A 6 -11.35 -15.72 14.21
C THR A 6 -12.48 -15.01 14.95
N ILE A 7 -12.16 -13.94 15.68
CA ILE A 7 -13.12 -13.10 16.39
C ILE A 7 -13.23 -11.75 15.67
N LYS A 8 -14.47 -11.30 15.43
CA LYS A 8 -14.76 -9.97 14.87
C LYS A 8 -15.16 -9.00 15.98
N VAL A 9 -14.40 -7.92 16.14
CA VAL A 9 -14.66 -6.88 17.14
C VAL A 9 -14.95 -5.56 16.43
N LYS A 10 -16.00 -4.85 16.86
CA LYS A 10 -16.35 -3.52 16.36
C LYS A 10 -16.00 -2.48 17.42
N LEU A 11 -15.04 -1.60 17.10
CA LEU A 11 -14.67 -0.50 18.00
C LEU A 11 -15.74 0.60 17.94
N LYS A 12 -16.36 0.92 19.08
CA LYS A 12 -17.24 2.09 19.22
C LYS A 12 -16.48 3.19 19.96
N LEU A 13 -16.14 4.27 19.25
CA LEU A 13 -15.48 5.44 19.82
C LEU A 13 -16.57 6.39 20.31
N SER A 14 -16.82 6.42 21.63
CA SER A 14 -17.82 7.31 22.24
C SER A 14 -17.23 8.68 22.62
N ASN A 15 -15.91 8.80 22.73
CA ASN A 15 -15.21 10.01 23.12
C ASN A 15 -14.56 10.68 21.90
N PRO A 16 -14.80 11.99 21.65
CA PRO A 16 -14.23 12.68 20.50
C PRO A 16 -12.70 12.74 20.50
N LYS A 17 -12.04 12.73 21.66
CA LYS A 17 -10.58 12.73 21.74
C LYS A 17 -9.96 11.45 21.18
N ASP A 18 -10.60 10.31 21.45
CA ASP A 18 -10.13 9.01 20.96
C ASP A 18 -10.33 8.88 19.45
N ALA A 19 -11.40 9.49 18.91
CA ALA A 19 -11.65 9.55 17.47
C ALA A 19 -10.58 10.38 16.74
N LEU A 20 -10.18 11.52 17.31
CA LEU A 20 -9.09 12.35 16.76
C LEU A 20 -7.75 11.62 16.78
N ALA A 21 -7.39 11.00 17.91
CA ALA A 21 -6.16 10.21 18.01
C ALA A 21 -6.14 9.04 17.00
N PHE A 22 -7.28 8.39 16.77
CA PHE A 22 -7.40 7.36 15.75
C PHE A 22 -7.20 7.92 14.33
N GLN A 23 -7.81 9.08 14.04
CA GLN A 23 -7.64 9.76 12.75
C GLN A 23 -6.18 10.16 12.49
N GLU A 24 -5.47 10.66 13.50
CA GLU A 24 -4.04 10.97 13.40
C GLU A 24 -3.22 9.73 13.05
N VAL A 25 -3.47 8.59 13.72
CA VAL A 25 -2.79 7.33 13.40
C VAL A 25 -3.10 6.87 11.98
N CYS A 26 -4.35 7.01 11.52
CA CYS A 26 -4.73 6.70 10.14
C CYS A 26 -4.00 7.59 9.12
N GLU A 27 -3.82 8.87 9.43
CA GLU A 27 -3.10 9.80 8.56
C GLU A 27 -1.60 9.48 8.52
N GLN A 28 -0.98 9.18 9.66
CA GLN A 28 0.41 8.72 9.72
C GLN A 28 0.60 7.40 8.94
N TYR A 29 -0.35 6.48 9.05
CA TYR A 29 -0.35 5.24 8.28
C TYR A 29 -0.42 5.51 6.77
N ARG A 30 -1.26 6.45 6.34
CA ARG A 30 -1.37 6.86 4.94
C ARG A 30 -0.06 7.46 4.42
N GLN A 31 0.59 8.30 5.22
CA GLN A 31 1.88 8.90 4.87
C GLN A 31 2.99 7.85 4.80
N ALA A 32 3.02 6.89 5.72
CA ALA A 32 3.95 5.76 5.66
C ALA A 32 3.76 4.93 4.38
N CYS A 33 2.51 4.64 4.00
CA CYS A 33 2.21 3.94 2.74
C CYS A 33 2.76 4.72 1.53
N ASN A 34 2.58 6.04 1.50
CA ASN A 34 3.10 6.89 0.42
C ASN A 34 4.63 6.85 0.35
N TYR A 35 5.32 6.96 1.50
CA TYR A 35 6.77 6.91 1.57
C TYR A 35 7.34 5.58 1.05
N VAL A 36 6.75 4.46 1.48
CA VAL A 36 7.16 3.13 1.02
C VAL A 36 6.84 2.96 -0.47
N SER A 37 5.70 3.47 -0.94
CA SER A 37 5.33 3.43 -2.36
C SER A 37 6.33 4.19 -3.24
N ASP A 38 6.79 5.35 -2.76
CA ASP A 38 7.78 6.19 -3.44
C ASP A 38 9.14 5.47 -3.53
N TYR A 39 9.59 4.88 -2.42
CA TYR A 39 10.82 4.09 -2.41
C TYR A 39 10.78 2.91 -3.40
N VAL A 40 9.68 2.15 -3.42
CA VAL A 40 9.48 1.01 -4.33
C VAL A 40 9.48 1.47 -5.79
N PHE A 41 8.94 2.65 -6.08
CA PHE A 41 8.97 3.21 -7.44
C PHE A 41 10.38 3.57 -7.90
N HIS A 42 11.23 4.06 -6.99
CA HIS A 42 12.62 4.43 -7.29
C HIS A 42 13.61 3.24 -7.31
N HIS A 43 13.28 2.12 -6.66
CA HIS A 43 14.14 0.92 -6.56
C HIS A 43 13.58 -0.27 -7.35
N ASP A 44 13.37 -0.06 -8.66
CA ASP A 44 13.04 -1.12 -9.64
C ASP A 44 11.82 -2.00 -9.30
N LEU A 45 10.87 -1.48 -8.50
CA LEU A 45 9.69 -2.20 -8.05
C LEU A 45 10.04 -3.52 -7.34
N GLU A 46 10.99 -3.51 -6.41
CA GLU A 46 11.27 -4.72 -5.62
C GLU A 46 10.07 -5.10 -4.72
N LEU A 47 9.18 -5.96 -5.24
CA LEU A 47 7.93 -6.37 -4.58
C LEU A 47 8.12 -7.48 -3.53
N ASN A 48 9.24 -7.46 -2.81
CA ASN A 48 9.50 -8.35 -1.69
C ASN A 48 9.30 -7.61 -0.36
N SER A 49 8.20 -7.93 0.33
CA SER A 49 7.85 -7.30 1.60
C SER A 49 8.87 -7.52 2.71
N ILE A 50 9.63 -8.63 2.68
CA ILE A 50 10.66 -8.93 3.71
C ILE A 50 11.85 -7.99 3.53
N LYS A 51 12.37 -7.90 2.30
CA LYS A 51 13.50 -7.01 1.98
C LYS A 51 13.17 -5.54 2.23
N LEU A 52 11.97 -5.11 1.82
CA LEU A 52 11.50 -3.76 2.12
C LEU A 52 11.42 -3.49 3.62
N ASN A 53 11.02 -4.49 4.42
CA ASN A 53 11.01 -4.36 5.86
C ASN A 53 12.43 -4.20 6.41
N GLU A 54 13.36 -5.05 6.02
CA GLU A 54 14.75 -4.99 6.51
C GLU A 54 15.40 -3.62 6.27
N VAL A 55 15.14 -3.02 5.10
CA VAL A 55 15.73 -1.73 4.74
C VAL A 55 14.98 -0.55 5.35
N LEU A 56 13.64 -0.51 5.27
CA LEU A 56 12.85 0.68 5.59
C LEU A 56 12.20 0.67 6.97
N TYR A 57 12.24 -0.44 7.70
CA TYR A 57 11.51 -0.56 8.96
C TYR A 57 11.94 0.48 10.01
N HIS A 58 13.24 0.71 10.15
CA HIS A 58 13.76 1.70 11.10
C HIS A 58 13.34 3.12 10.71
N ASP A 59 13.45 3.47 9.43
CA ASP A 59 13.06 4.78 8.91
C ASP A 59 11.57 5.06 9.12
N VAL A 60 10.71 4.11 8.74
CA VAL A 60 9.25 4.27 8.88
C VAL A 60 8.86 4.40 10.36
N ARG A 61 9.52 3.64 11.24
CA ARG A 61 9.24 3.68 12.68
C ARG A 61 9.70 4.97 13.34
N GLN A 62 10.84 5.52 12.91
CA GLN A 62 11.34 6.78 13.43
C GLN A 62 10.57 8.00 12.90
N ARG A 63 10.14 7.98 11.64
CA ARG A 63 9.45 9.14 11.02
C ARG A 63 7.97 9.22 11.35
N PHE A 64 7.25 8.11 11.32
CA PHE A 64 5.78 8.09 11.46
C PHE A 64 5.30 7.60 12.83
N HIS A 65 6.23 7.20 13.70
CA HIS A 65 5.95 6.70 15.07
C HIS A 65 4.86 5.61 15.14
N LEU A 66 4.72 4.83 14.07
CA LEU A 66 3.72 3.77 13.99
C LEU A 66 4.09 2.58 14.88
N LYS A 67 3.06 1.89 15.39
CA LYS A 67 3.24 0.61 16.08
C LYS A 67 3.75 -0.45 15.09
N SER A 68 4.54 -1.41 15.59
CA SER A 68 5.17 -2.47 14.79
C SER A 68 4.18 -3.19 13.87
N GLN A 69 2.97 -3.48 14.35
CA GLN A 69 1.92 -4.13 13.55
C GLN A 69 1.53 -3.29 12.32
N LEU A 70 1.26 -1.99 12.50
CA LEU A 70 0.90 -1.07 11.40
C LEU A 70 2.06 -0.87 10.42
N THR A 71 3.28 -0.76 10.94
CA THR A 71 4.47 -0.70 10.09
C THR A 71 4.57 -1.95 9.21
N GLN A 72 4.38 -3.13 9.78
CA GLN A 72 4.41 -4.39 9.03
C GLN A 72 3.27 -4.50 8.00
N SER A 73 2.05 -4.04 8.30
CA SER A 73 0.98 -4.04 7.30
C SER A 73 1.23 -3.10 6.14
N THR A 74 1.89 -1.96 6.39
CA THR A 74 2.24 -0.99 5.34
C THR A 74 2.98 -1.69 4.20
N PHE A 75 4.05 -2.43 4.51
CA PHE A 75 4.84 -3.15 3.52
C PHE A 75 4.06 -4.24 2.80
N ARG A 76 3.25 -5.02 3.54
CA ARG A 76 2.40 -6.07 2.96
C ARG A 76 1.38 -5.48 1.99
N THR A 77 0.67 -4.43 2.40
CA THR A 77 -0.36 -3.79 1.60
C THR A 77 0.24 -3.15 0.35
N VAL A 78 1.34 -2.40 0.47
CA VAL A 78 2.01 -1.79 -0.69
C VAL A 78 2.42 -2.86 -1.69
N THR A 79 3.14 -3.90 -1.24
CA THR A 79 3.59 -5.02 -2.08
C THR A 79 2.42 -5.72 -2.78
N ALA A 80 1.35 -6.05 -2.06
CA ALA A 80 0.18 -6.73 -2.61
C ALA A 80 -0.55 -5.89 -3.67
N ARG A 81 -0.62 -4.57 -3.46
CA ARG A 81 -1.23 -3.63 -4.41
C ARG A 81 -0.44 -3.57 -5.71
N TYR A 82 0.88 -3.41 -5.63
CA TYR A 82 1.74 -3.39 -6.82
C TYR A 82 1.67 -4.73 -7.59
N LYS A 83 1.68 -5.88 -6.89
CA LYS A 83 1.50 -7.21 -7.53
C LYS A 83 0.15 -7.35 -8.23
N THR A 84 -0.91 -6.82 -7.61
CA THR A 84 -2.24 -6.81 -8.20
C THR A 84 -2.25 -5.96 -9.45
N VAL A 85 -1.71 -4.73 -9.40
CA VAL A 85 -1.59 -3.84 -10.55
C VAL A 85 -0.80 -4.52 -11.67
N GLN A 86 0.35 -5.12 -11.39
CA GLN A 86 1.14 -5.88 -12.38
C GLN A 86 0.33 -7.01 -13.03
N THR A 87 -0.45 -7.75 -12.23
CA THR A 87 -1.33 -8.82 -12.75
C THR A 87 -2.44 -8.27 -13.63
N GLN A 88 -3.03 -7.13 -13.25
CA GLN A 88 -4.07 -6.48 -14.03
C GLN A 88 -3.54 -5.98 -15.37
N LEU A 89 -2.37 -5.34 -15.39
CA LEU A 89 -1.71 -4.93 -16.65
C LEU A 89 -1.42 -6.13 -17.55
N ARG A 90 -1.00 -7.26 -16.98
CA ARG A 90 -0.77 -8.51 -17.75
C ARG A 90 -2.06 -9.08 -18.34
N ARG A 91 -3.18 -8.98 -17.62
CA ARG A 91 -4.49 -9.51 -18.06
C ARG A 91 -5.21 -8.61 -19.05
N SER A 92 -5.10 -7.30 -18.86
CA SER A 92 -5.63 -6.28 -19.76
C SER A 92 -4.62 -5.15 -19.83
N PRO A 93 -3.78 -5.08 -20.88
CA PRO A 93 -2.91 -3.94 -21.11
C PRO A 93 -3.79 -2.74 -21.40
N ASN A 94 -4.19 -2.00 -20.36
CA ASN A 94 -4.94 -0.77 -20.53
C ASN A 94 -4.06 0.20 -21.31
N LYS A 95 -4.45 0.46 -22.56
CA LYS A 95 -3.84 1.46 -23.42
C LYS A 95 -4.24 2.82 -22.88
N TYR A 96 -3.34 3.47 -22.16
CA TYR A 96 -3.48 4.89 -21.88
C TYR A 96 -3.08 5.64 -23.14
N ASP A 97 -3.96 6.48 -23.65
CA ASP A 97 -3.65 7.35 -24.78
C ASP A 97 -2.67 8.40 -24.27
N SER A 98 -1.42 8.35 -24.75
CA SER A 98 -0.34 9.20 -24.21
C SER A 98 -0.42 10.65 -24.69
N GLY A 99 -1.42 10.99 -25.52
CA GLY A 99 -1.57 12.32 -26.12
C GLY A 99 -0.43 12.70 -27.06
N LYS A 100 0.50 11.77 -27.36
CA LYS A 100 1.63 11.95 -28.27
C LYS A 100 1.43 11.08 -29.51
N ASN A 101 1.54 11.72 -30.67
CA ASN A 101 1.54 11.08 -31.98
C ASN A 101 2.99 10.94 -32.44
N ASP A 102 3.39 9.74 -32.87
CA ASP A 102 4.62 9.59 -33.66
C ASP A 102 4.45 10.29 -35.02
N GLY A 103 5.56 10.69 -35.66
CA GLY A 103 5.56 11.35 -36.98
C GLY A 103 4.86 10.58 -38.11
N ASP A 104 4.52 9.31 -37.88
CA ASP A 104 3.78 8.42 -38.79
C ASP A 104 2.28 8.27 -38.45
N GLY A 105 1.74 9.10 -37.55
CA GLY A 105 0.31 9.11 -37.20
C GLY A 105 -0.16 7.88 -36.42
N LYS A 106 0.76 7.15 -35.78
CA LYS A 106 0.44 6.07 -34.85
C LYS A 106 0.49 6.61 -33.42
N ALA A 107 -0.52 6.23 -32.62
CA ALA A 107 -0.56 6.58 -31.20
C ALA A 107 0.59 5.87 -30.48
N VAL A 108 1.47 6.64 -29.83
CA VAL A 108 2.53 6.09 -28.99
C VAL A 108 1.85 5.45 -27.79
N HIS A 109 1.78 4.12 -27.75
CA HIS A 109 1.33 3.42 -26.56
C HIS A 109 2.46 3.41 -25.54
N MET A 110 2.49 4.42 -24.67
CA MET A 110 3.39 4.44 -23.52
C MET A 110 2.86 3.46 -22.47
N GLN A 111 3.73 2.61 -21.95
CA GLN A 111 3.43 1.87 -20.73
C GLN A 111 3.18 2.91 -19.62
N PRO A 112 2.07 2.83 -18.86
CA PRO A 112 1.79 3.84 -17.86
C PRO A 112 2.92 3.84 -16.83
N ALA A 113 3.63 4.97 -16.75
CA ALA A 113 4.39 5.31 -15.56
C ALA A 113 3.43 5.24 -14.39
N PHE A 114 3.66 4.29 -13.47
CA PHE A 114 2.77 3.95 -12.36
C PHE A 114 2.26 5.23 -11.69
N PRO A 115 1.00 5.64 -11.93
CA PRO A 115 0.46 6.76 -11.18
C PRO A 115 0.46 6.29 -9.73
N ASN A 116 1.03 7.10 -8.85
CA ASN A 116 0.95 7.04 -7.40
C ASN A 116 -0.49 6.73 -6.95
N CYS A 117 -0.84 5.43 -6.95
CA CYS A 117 -2.21 4.92 -6.87
C CYS A 117 -2.79 4.97 -5.45
N VAL A 118 -2.25 5.87 -4.62
CA VAL A 118 -2.54 5.98 -3.19
C VAL A 118 -3.67 6.97 -2.90
N THR A 119 -4.12 7.76 -3.88
CA THR A 119 -5.22 8.74 -3.71
C THR A 119 -6.62 8.10 -3.61
N ARG A 120 -6.74 6.77 -3.70
CA ARG A 120 -8.00 6.04 -3.43
C ARG A 120 -7.81 4.86 -2.48
N MET A 121 -6.86 4.93 -1.56
CA MET A 121 -6.88 4.04 -0.39
C MET A 121 -7.93 4.57 0.61
N ALA A 122 -9.18 4.18 0.40
CA ALA A 122 -10.01 3.82 1.55
C ALA A 122 -9.27 2.65 2.20
N VAL A 123 -8.46 2.95 3.22
CA VAL A 123 -7.87 1.95 4.11
C VAL A 123 -9.05 1.36 4.88
N ASN A 124 -9.81 0.46 4.24
CA ASN A 124 -10.50 -0.56 4.98
C ASN A 124 -9.38 -1.34 5.65
N LEU A 125 -9.16 -1.02 6.92
CA LEU A 125 -8.27 -1.69 7.83
C LEU A 125 -8.83 -3.11 8.00
N ASP A 126 -8.63 -3.95 6.99
CA ASP A 126 -8.99 -5.35 7.04
C ASP A 126 -7.88 -6.03 7.85
N ILE A 127 -8.00 -5.92 9.17
CA ILE A 127 -7.13 -6.58 10.15
C ILE A 127 -7.24 -8.12 10.02
N SER A 128 -8.10 -8.66 9.15
CA SER A 128 -8.21 -10.09 8.88
C SER A 128 -6.92 -10.77 8.41
N GLY A 129 -5.96 -10.01 7.85
CA GLY A 129 -4.64 -10.54 7.45
C GLY A 129 -3.57 -10.56 8.55
N PHE A 130 -3.86 -10.15 9.79
CA PHE A 130 -2.88 -10.08 10.87
C PHE A 130 -2.71 -11.38 11.68
N SER A 131 -3.49 -12.42 11.41
CA SER A 131 -3.55 -13.61 12.27
C SER A 131 -2.59 -14.75 11.92
N SER A 132 -1.80 -14.66 10.84
CA SER A 132 -1.01 -15.82 10.36
C SER A 132 0.50 -15.75 10.62
N LEU A 133 0.98 -14.85 11.49
CA LEU A 133 2.42 -14.72 11.77
C LEU A 133 2.71 -14.18 13.19
N LEU A 134 2.03 -14.76 14.18
CA LEU A 134 2.42 -14.74 15.59
C LEU A 134 2.09 -16.09 16.21
#